data_AF-A0A1Q9TLT5-F1
#
_entry.id   AF-A0A1Q9TLT5-F1
#
_cell.length_a   1.000
_cell.length_b   1.000
_cell.length_c   1.000
_cell.angle_alpha   90.00
_cell.angle_beta   90.00
_cell.angle_gamma   90.00
#
_symmetry.space_group_name_H-M   'P 1'
#
loop_
_entity.id
_entity.type
_entity.pdbx_description
1 polymer ?
#
loop_
_entity_poly.entity_id
_entity_poly.type
_entity_poly.pdbx_seq_one_letter_code
_entity_poly.pdbx_strand_id
1 'polypeptide(L)'
;MDEGFGDFMRENKLTPEQQDELVACADLVGRSGATEFSLAALEENVPVEQGRWWASAMYQGARIAVEEHTHPAAAARALAERLLAGARCTGCSGLVALSSSGAVAFGLTPMADGSSWDGSEAGRRRQCLWRRVGARWERACGR
;
A
#
# COMPACT_ATOMS: atom_id res chain seq x y z
N MET A 1 -10.89 3.11 -14.45
CA MET A 1 -10.27 4.22 -13.72
C MET A 1 -11.19 5.40 -13.92
N ASP A 2 -11.86 5.84 -12.85
CA ASP A 2 -12.78 6.98 -12.86
C ASP A 2 -12.07 8.26 -13.34
N GLU A 3 -12.80 9.11 -14.07
CA GLU A 3 -12.29 10.42 -14.54
C GLU A 3 -11.76 11.28 -13.37
N GLY A 4 -12.37 11.17 -12.19
CA GLY A 4 -11.94 11.88 -10.98
C GLY A 4 -10.53 11.51 -10.47
N PHE A 5 -10.04 10.30 -10.76
CA PHE A 5 -8.68 9.90 -10.35
C PHE A 5 -7.60 10.56 -11.22
N GLY A 6 -7.90 10.79 -12.50
CA GLY A 6 -7.01 11.48 -13.42
C GLY A 6 -6.86 12.96 -13.10
N ASP A 7 -7.96 13.63 -12.77
CA ASP A 7 -7.96 15.05 -12.40
C ASP A 7 -7.27 15.27 -11.05
N PHE A 8 -7.49 14.38 -10.07
CA PHE A 8 -6.75 14.39 -8.81
C PHE A 8 -5.24 14.41 -9.02
N MET A 9 -4.69 13.57 -9.91
CA MET A 9 -3.24 13.52 -10.15
C MET A 9 -2.68 14.83 -10.74
N ARG A 10 -3.45 15.50 -11.61
CA ARG A 10 -3.04 16.76 -12.24
C ARG A 10 -3.10 17.93 -11.27
N GLU A 11 -4.17 18.02 -10.49
CA GLU A 11 -4.37 19.08 -9.49
C GLU A 11 -3.28 19.03 -8.41
N ASN A 12 -2.85 17.82 -8.05
CA ASN A 12 -1.89 17.61 -6.98
C ASN A 12 -0.41 17.69 -7.41
N LYS A 13 -0.12 18.05 -8.68
CA LYS A 13 1.23 18.27 -9.23
C LYS A 13 2.25 17.18 -8.91
N LEU A 14 1.81 15.92 -8.84
CA LEU A 14 2.70 14.80 -8.56
C LEU A 14 3.71 14.62 -9.68
N THR A 15 4.95 14.30 -9.31
CA THR A 15 5.97 13.85 -10.28
C THR A 15 5.48 12.59 -11.01
N PRO A 16 5.92 12.32 -12.25
CA PRO A 16 5.56 11.09 -12.96
C PRO A 16 5.82 9.82 -12.13
N GLU A 17 6.92 9.79 -11.39
CA GLU A 17 7.30 8.66 -10.53
C GLU A 17 6.31 8.46 -9.38
N GLN A 18 5.82 9.55 -8.77
CA GLN A 18 4.80 9.50 -7.72
C GLN A 18 3.42 9.13 -8.27
N GLN A 19 3.09 9.56 -9.50
CA GLN A 19 1.86 9.13 -10.17
C GLN A 19 1.88 7.62 -10.42
N ASP A 20 2.98 7.10 -10.95
CA ASP A 20 3.14 5.66 -11.15
C ASP A 20 3.09 4.88 -9.84
N GLU A 21 3.71 5.39 -8.76
CA GLU A 21 3.65 4.76 -7.44
C GLU A 21 2.22 4.75 -6.88
N LEU A 22 1.50 5.87 -7.00
CA LEU A 22 0.11 5.98 -6.56
C LEU A 22 -0.79 5.00 -7.32
N VAL A 23 -0.69 4.95 -8.65
CA VAL A 23 -1.45 4.00 -9.48
C VAL A 23 -1.10 2.56 -9.12
N ALA A 24 0.18 2.25 -8.94
CA ALA A 24 0.62 0.92 -8.57
C ALA A 24 0.05 0.49 -7.21
N CYS A 25 0.01 1.40 -6.23
CA CYS A 25 -0.55 1.12 -4.91
C CYS A 25 -2.08 0.97 -4.98
N ALA A 26 -2.78 1.81 -5.75
CA ALA A 26 -4.22 1.69 -5.94
C ALA A 26 -4.61 0.35 -6.62
N ASP A 27 -3.86 -0.09 -7.65
CA ASP A 27 -4.02 -1.43 -8.25
C ASP A 27 -3.83 -2.53 -7.21
N LEU A 28 -2.81 -2.39 -6.36
CA LEU A 28 -2.49 -3.37 -5.34
C LEU A 28 -3.57 -3.48 -4.25
N VAL A 29 -4.12 -2.34 -3.80
CA VAL A 29 -5.28 -2.28 -2.88
C VAL A 29 -6.50 -2.94 -3.52
N GLY A 30 -6.80 -2.67 -4.78
CA GLY A 30 -7.90 -3.33 -5.49
C GLY A 30 -7.71 -4.85 -5.59
N ARG A 31 -6.47 -5.30 -5.82
CA ARG A 31 -6.12 -6.72 -5.91
C ARG A 31 -6.06 -7.45 -4.58
N SER A 32 -5.96 -6.73 -3.45
CA SER A 32 -6.04 -7.35 -2.13
C SER A 32 -7.47 -7.78 -1.76
N GLY A 33 -8.47 -7.36 -2.56
CA GLY A 33 -9.89 -7.56 -2.26
C GLY A 33 -10.45 -6.49 -1.31
N ALA A 34 -9.71 -5.40 -1.09
CA ALA A 34 -10.23 -4.25 -0.37
C ALA A 34 -11.21 -3.46 -1.26
N THR A 35 -12.21 -2.85 -0.63
CA THR A 35 -13.21 -1.99 -1.24
C THR A 35 -13.09 -0.56 -0.70
N GLU A 36 -13.79 0.40 -1.30
CA GLU A 36 -13.89 1.79 -0.78
C GLU A 36 -12.53 2.47 -0.55
N PHE A 37 -11.58 2.31 -1.48
CA PHE A 37 -10.32 3.04 -1.43
C PHE A 37 -10.58 4.55 -1.50
N SER A 38 -10.07 5.27 -0.51
CA SER A 38 -10.17 6.73 -0.37
C SER A 38 -8.80 7.32 -0.07
N LEU A 39 -8.53 8.49 -0.64
CA LEU A 39 -7.29 9.24 -0.48
C LEU A 39 -7.62 10.73 -0.44
N ALA A 40 -7.14 11.43 0.58
CA ALA A 40 -7.41 12.85 0.76
C ALA A 40 -6.29 13.55 1.53
N ALA A 41 -6.18 14.86 1.35
CA ALA A 41 -5.42 15.72 2.25
C ALA A 41 -6.20 15.88 3.57
N LEU A 42 -5.49 15.92 4.70
CA LEU A 42 -6.05 16.19 6.01
C LEU A 42 -6.38 17.67 6.20
N GLU A 43 -5.59 18.54 5.60
CA GLU A 43 -5.81 19.99 5.60
C GLU A 43 -6.41 20.46 4.27
N GLU A 44 -7.36 21.37 4.36
CA GLU A 44 -7.93 22.05 3.19
C GLU A 44 -7.03 23.22 2.75
N ASN A 45 -6.99 23.48 1.44
CA ASN A 45 -6.33 24.64 0.84
C ASN A 45 -4.81 24.77 1.08
N VAL A 46 -4.12 23.70 1.44
CA VAL A 46 -2.66 23.67 1.51
C VAL A 46 -2.06 23.09 0.23
N PRO A 47 -0.88 23.57 -0.20
CA PRO A 47 -0.13 22.91 -1.26
C PRO A 47 0.16 21.45 -0.89
N VAL A 48 0.12 20.55 -1.89
CA VAL A 48 0.36 19.11 -1.72
C VAL A 48 1.62 18.76 -0.95
N GLU A 49 2.69 19.51 -1.22
CA GLU A 49 4.02 19.37 -0.61
C GLU A 49 4.01 19.66 0.91
N GLN A 50 2.99 20.39 1.39
CA GLN A 50 2.87 20.89 2.77
C GLN A 50 1.71 20.23 3.52
N GLY A 51 0.77 19.63 2.81
CA GLY A 51 -0.36 18.92 3.40
C GLY A 51 0.03 17.56 3.95
N ARG A 52 -0.66 17.15 5.01
CA ARG A 52 -0.62 15.77 5.47
C ARG A 52 -1.67 14.96 4.72
N TRP A 53 -1.32 13.73 4.41
CA TRP A 53 -2.12 12.85 3.58
C TRP A 53 -2.63 11.66 4.34
N TRP A 54 -3.87 11.31 4.03
CA TRP A 54 -4.60 10.21 4.62
C TRP A 54 -5.10 9.27 3.53
N ALA A 55 -5.03 7.97 3.79
CA ALA A 55 -5.59 6.96 2.91
C ALA A 55 -6.33 5.89 3.73
N SER A 56 -7.45 5.39 3.19
CA SER A 56 -8.14 4.24 3.77
C SER A 56 -8.72 3.30 2.73
N ALA A 57 -8.94 2.05 3.13
CA ALA A 57 -9.77 1.11 2.41
C ALA A 57 -10.55 0.23 3.40
N MET A 58 -11.67 -0.32 2.93
CA MET A 58 -12.44 -1.35 3.63
C MET A 58 -11.88 -2.72 3.27
N TYR A 59 -11.48 -3.52 4.26
CA TYR A 59 -10.98 -4.86 4.06
C TYR A 59 -11.61 -5.81 5.08
N GLN A 60 -12.27 -6.86 4.60
CA GLN A 60 -12.98 -7.85 5.43
C GLN A 60 -13.93 -7.21 6.47
N GLY A 61 -14.61 -6.13 6.09
CA GLY A 61 -15.55 -5.41 6.96
C GLY A 61 -14.89 -4.44 7.96
N ALA A 62 -13.56 -4.36 8.01
CA ALA A 62 -12.83 -3.39 8.82
C ALA A 62 -12.27 -2.26 7.96
N ARG A 63 -12.32 -1.03 8.49
CA ARG A 63 -11.64 0.11 7.87
C ARG A 63 -10.18 0.11 8.27
N ILE A 64 -9.29 0.02 7.29
CA ILE A 64 -7.85 0.18 7.48
C ILE A 64 -7.48 1.57 6.98
N ALA A 65 -6.84 2.37 7.82
CA ALA A 65 -6.46 3.73 7.50
C ALA A 65 -5.02 4.02 7.93
N VAL A 66 -4.41 4.98 7.25
CA VAL A 66 -3.10 5.57 7.54
C VAL A 66 -3.20 7.09 7.39
N GLU A 67 -2.47 7.83 8.21
CA GLU A 67 -2.58 9.28 8.33
C GLU A 67 -1.17 9.91 8.43
N GLU A 68 -1.09 11.25 8.34
CA GLU A 68 0.13 12.03 8.55
C GLU A 68 1.29 11.76 7.57
N HIS A 69 0.97 11.40 6.32
CA HIS A 69 1.98 11.19 5.29
C HIS A 69 2.29 12.47 4.50
N THR A 70 3.51 12.59 3.99
CA THR A 70 4.04 13.82 3.36
C THR A 70 3.51 14.08 1.95
N HIS A 71 2.93 13.07 1.28
CA HIS A 71 2.38 13.18 -0.07
C HIS A 71 1.40 12.02 -0.34
N PRO A 72 0.50 12.11 -1.35
CA PRO A 72 -0.55 11.11 -1.56
C PRO A 72 0.00 9.71 -1.91
N ALA A 73 1.07 9.65 -2.70
CA ALA A 73 1.71 8.37 -3.04
C ALA A 73 2.29 7.67 -1.79
N ALA A 74 2.82 8.41 -0.80
CA ALA A 74 3.29 7.84 0.45
C ALA A 74 2.14 7.30 1.30
N ALA A 75 1.01 8.00 1.37
CA ALA A 75 -0.19 7.51 2.06
C ALA A 75 -0.73 6.22 1.40
N ALA A 76 -0.84 6.22 0.07
CA ALA A 76 -1.29 5.04 -0.68
C ALA A 76 -0.35 3.84 -0.50
N ARG A 77 0.97 4.07 -0.51
CA ARG A 77 1.97 3.04 -0.22
C ARG A 77 1.83 2.49 1.19
N ALA A 78 1.75 3.34 2.19
CA ALA A 78 1.62 2.92 3.58
C ALA A 78 0.33 2.10 3.81
N LEU A 79 -0.77 2.49 3.16
CA LEU A 79 -2.00 1.71 3.18
C LEU A 79 -1.82 0.34 2.51
N ALA A 80 -1.17 0.29 1.34
CA ALA A 80 -0.91 -0.96 0.63
C ALA A 80 0.01 -1.90 1.43
N GLU A 81 1.06 -1.38 2.07
CA GLU A 81 1.93 -2.14 2.98
C GLU A 81 1.14 -2.69 4.16
N ARG A 82 0.23 -1.89 4.74
CA ARG A 82 -0.62 -2.31 5.86
C ARG A 82 -1.64 -3.38 5.48
N LEU A 83 -2.26 -3.25 4.30
CA LEU A 83 -3.19 -4.26 3.77
C LEU A 83 -2.51 -5.59 3.44
N LEU A 84 -1.25 -5.53 3.02
CA LEU A 84 -0.46 -6.71 2.69
C LEU A 84 0.34 -7.27 3.87
N ALA A 85 0.22 -6.67 5.06
CA ALA A 85 0.82 -7.20 6.26
C ALA A 85 0.33 -8.66 6.48
N GLY A 86 1.25 -9.61 6.35
CA GLY A 86 0.93 -11.04 6.44
C GLY A 86 0.40 -11.72 5.18
N ALA A 87 0.21 -10.98 4.08
CA ALA A 87 -0.22 -11.57 2.82
C ALA A 87 0.85 -12.54 2.28
N ARG A 88 0.40 -13.65 1.69
CA ARG A 88 1.29 -14.65 1.08
C ARG A 88 1.23 -14.58 -0.44
N CYS A 89 2.40 -14.64 -1.07
CA CYS A 89 2.50 -14.69 -2.52
C CYS A 89 1.93 -16.02 -3.04
N THR A 90 1.03 -15.95 -4.01
CA THR A 90 0.40 -17.13 -4.62
C THR A 90 1.37 -18.03 -5.39
N GLY A 91 2.54 -17.51 -5.80
CA GLY A 91 3.54 -18.27 -6.56
C GLY A 91 4.52 -19.07 -5.70
N CYS A 92 5.03 -18.49 -4.60
CA CYS A 92 6.07 -19.10 -3.77
C CYS A 92 5.69 -19.28 -2.30
N SER A 93 4.48 -18.86 -1.92
CA SER A 93 3.95 -18.86 -0.55
C SER A 93 4.74 -18.03 0.47
N GLY A 94 5.75 -17.28 0.03
CA GLY A 94 6.48 -16.33 0.87
C GLY A 94 5.66 -15.08 1.19
N LEU A 95 5.97 -14.42 2.29
CA LEU A 95 5.33 -13.17 2.70
C LEU A 95 5.59 -12.07 1.67
N VAL A 96 4.54 -11.36 1.28
CA VAL A 96 4.66 -10.25 0.32
C VAL A 96 5.38 -9.10 1.01
N ALA A 97 6.49 -8.66 0.43
CA ALA A 97 7.24 -7.50 0.87
C ALA A 97 7.30 -6.48 -0.28
N LEU A 98 7.07 -5.20 0.01
CA LEU A 98 7.16 -4.11 -0.98
C LEU A 98 8.48 -3.33 -0.90
N SER A 99 9.33 -3.67 0.05
CA SER A 99 10.63 -3.05 0.28
C SER A 99 11.65 -4.07 0.80
N SER A 100 12.92 -3.72 0.70
CA SER A 100 14.03 -4.55 1.18
C SER A 100 14.04 -4.72 2.71
N SER A 101 13.29 -3.91 3.45
CA SER A 101 13.09 -4.14 4.90
C SER A 101 12.22 -5.36 5.20
N GLY A 102 11.64 -5.99 4.18
CA GLY A 102 10.81 -7.19 4.31
C GLY A 102 9.34 -6.89 4.58
N ALA A 103 8.53 -7.95 4.68
CA ALA A 103 7.15 -7.82 5.09
C ALA A 103 7.08 -7.30 6.53
N VAL A 104 6.38 -6.20 6.74
CA VAL A 104 6.20 -5.62 8.07
C VAL A 104 4.97 -6.28 8.71
N ALA A 105 5.19 -7.05 9.78
CA ALA A 105 4.12 -7.35 10.72
C ALA A 105 3.91 -6.10 11.58
N PHE A 106 2.85 -5.35 11.33
CA PHE A 106 2.51 -4.18 12.17
C PHE A 106 1.97 -4.67 13.52
N GLY A 107 2.84 -4.83 14.52
CA GLY A 107 2.45 -5.21 15.88
C GLY A 107 1.80 -6.60 15.99
N LEU A 108 1.05 -6.85 17.06
CA LEU A 108 0.24 -8.05 17.29
C LEU A 108 -0.95 -8.19 16.30
N THR A 109 -0.93 -7.51 15.14
CA THR A 109 -2.00 -7.64 14.16
C THR A 109 -2.05 -9.09 13.68
N PRO A 110 -3.17 -9.79 13.89
CA PRO A 110 -3.31 -11.15 13.41
C PRO A 110 -3.18 -11.16 11.89
N MET A 111 -2.34 -12.07 11.39
CA MET A 111 -2.16 -12.35 9.98
C MET A 111 -3.48 -12.87 9.39
N ALA A 112 -3.57 -12.89 8.06
CA ALA A 112 -4.75 -13.43 7.36
C ALA A 112 -5.03 -14.93 7.68
N ASP A 113 -4.06 -15.66 8.23
CA ASP A 113 -4.20 -17.05 8.70
C ASP A 113 -4.46 -17.18 10.22
N GLY A 114 -4.65 -16.06 10.92
CA GLY A 114 -4.89 -16.00 12.36
C GLY A 114 -3.63 -16.11 13.23
N SER A 115 -2.44 -16.31 12.65
CA SER A 115 -1.18 -16.26 13.40
C SER A 115 -0.83 -14.82 13.81
N SER A 116 -0.04 -14.64 14.87
CA SER A 116 0.53 -13.33 15.22
C SER A 116 2.04 -13.46 15.28
N TRP A 117 2.75 -12.52 14.65
CA TRP A 117 4.21 -12.51 14.61
C TRP A 117 4.71 -11.14 15.01
N ASP A 118 5.83 -11.10 15.73
CA ASP A 118 6.61 -9.88 15.85
C ASP A 118 7.44 -9.66 14.56
N GLY A 119 8.04 -8.47 14.44
CA GLY A 119 8.86 -8.12 13.27
C GLY A 119 10.10 -9.03 13.08
N SER A 120 10.64 -9.62 14.15
CA SER A 120 11.77 -10.55 14.09
C SER A 120 11.34 -11.90 13.52
N GLU A 121 10.17 -12.41 13.90
CA GLU A 121 9.64 -13.66 13.39
C GLU A 121 9.19 -13.52 11.93
N ALA A 122 8.55 -12.40 11.57
CA ALA A 122 8.23 -12.09 10.18
C ALA A 122 9.50 -12.08 9.31
N GLY A 123 10.58 -11.44 9.78
CA GLY A 123 11.86 -11.36 9.05
C GLY A 123 12.55 -12.71 8.77
N ARG A 124 12.28 -13.74 9.59
CA ARG A 124 12.85 -15.10 9.41
C ARG A 124 12.08 -15.95 8.41
N ARG A 125 10.87 -15.54 8.01
CA ARG A 125 10.05 -16.28 7.05
C ARG A 125 10.55 -16.01 5.62
N ARG A 126 10.19 -16.91 4.70
CA ARG A 126 10.44 -16.72 3.27
C ARG A 126 9.73 -15.44 2.83
N GLN A 127 10.50 -14.48 2.33
CA GLN A 127 9.98 -13.23 1.78
C GLN A 127 9.85 -13.35 0.25
N CYS A 128 8.80 -12.75 -0.31
CA CYS A 128 8.63 -12.51 -1.73
C CYS A 128 8.65 -11.00 -1.94
N LEU A 129 9.83 -10.48 -2.28
CA LEU A 129 10.03 -9.06 -2.56
C LEU A 129 9.39 -8.70 -3.88
N TRP A 130 8.19 -8.15 -3.86
CA TRP A 130 7.55 -7.64 -5.07
C TRP A 130 8.30 -6.39 -5.51
N ARG A 131 8.35 -6.17 -6.82
CA ARG A 131 9.03 -5.04 -7.43
C ARG A 131 8.05 -4.20 -8.21
N ARG A 132 8.27 -2.89 -8.20
CA ARG A 132 7.51 -1.96 -9.02
C ARG A 132 8.08 -1.94 -10.43
N VAL A 133 7.20 -2.08 -11.43
CA VAL A 133 7.49 -1.94 -12.86
C VAL A 133 6.51 -0.91 -13.41
N GLY A 134 6.95 0.36 -13.46
CA GLY A 134 6.08 1.50 -13.76
C GLY A 134 4.93 1.61 -12.77
N ALA A 135 3.70 1.58 -13.29
CA ALA A 135 2.45 1.66 -12.54
C ALA A 135 1.93 0.31 -12.02
N ARG A 136 2.77 -0.73 -11.91
CA ARG A 136 2.36 -2.06 -11.44
C ARG A 136 3.35 -2.68 -10.48
N TRP A 137 2.82 -3.49 -9.56
CA TRP A 137 3.62 -4.40 -8.72
C TRP A 137 3.63 -5.81 -9.30
N GLU A 138 4.85 -6.34 -9.48
CA GLU A 138 5.11 -7.70 -9.95
C GLU A 138 5.77 -8.54 -8.84
N ARG A 139 5.35 -9.79 -8.73
CA ARG A 139 6.04 -10.79 -7.90
C ARG A 139 7.47 -11.00 -8.40
N ALA A 140 8.44 -11.10 -7.50
CA ALA A 140 9.80 -11.48 -7.89
C ALA A 140 9.98 -12.99 -8.08
N CYS A 141 9.15 -13.81 -7.44
CA CYS A 141 9.25 -15.26 -7.58
C CYS A 141 8.68 -15.77 -8.91
N GLY A 142 9.23 -16.89 -9.41
CA GLY A 142 8.72 -17.55 -10.61
C GLY A 142 9.08 -16.84 -11.91
N ARG A 143 10.30 -16.28 -11.97
CA ARG A 143 11.02 -16.13 -13.24
C ARG A 143 11.67 -17.45 -13.61
#